data_AF-A0A964XYL4-F1
#
_entry.id   AF-A0A964XYL4-F1
#
_cell.length_a   1.000
_cell.length_b   1.000
_cell.length_c   1.000
_cell.angle_alpha   90.00
_cell.angle_beta   90.00
_cell.angle_gamma   90.00
#
_symmetry.space_group_name_H-M   'P 1'
#
loop_
_entity.id
_entity.type
_entity.pdbx_description
1 polymer ?
#
loop_
_entity_poly.entity_id
_entity_poly.type
_entity_poly.pdbx_seq_one_letter_code
_entity_poly.pdbx_strand_id
1 'polypeptide(L)'
;MKPYQGQRLSLLTQHGKEQVIKPVLDQWCGSEVVHTQAFDTDTLGTFTRDVERSGTQLDAARKKARIGMALTGLKMGLASEGSFSSDPCTGMFSWNYELVILVDEVRQLELHWVQSAPCMALNACVNHWEQALEFAQQAKFPGHHLVVRPDGADHPQFQKGIASPEALRAAFDWAKGISHEGVVFIENDLRAHANPTRMQTIHQATTVLAQQMNSCCPQCGSAGFWVRDVIRGLPCRCCGQPTALPLAKRWTCKQCDHHQDVRSDSAQWADPRSCEACNP
;
A
#
# COMPACT_ATOMS: atom_id res chain seq x y z
N MET A 1 -10.73 -25.88 -2.97
CA MET A 1 -9.46 -26.14 -2.26
C MET A 1 -8.66 -24.84 -2.26
N LYS A 2 -8.11 -24.40 -1.12
CA LYS A 2 -7.30 -23.17 -1.05
C LYS A 2 -5.86 -23.50 -1.48
N PRO A 3 -5.29 -22.90 -2.55
CA PRO A 3 -3.99 -23.32 -3.09
C PRO A 3 -2.81 -23.21 -2.11
N TYR A 4 -2.92 -22.32 -1.13
CA TYR A 4 -1.86 -22.02 -0.16
C TYR A 4 -2.16 -22.51 1.27
N GLN A 5 -3.15 -23.39 1.44
CA GLN A 5 -3.46 -23.97 2.74
C GLN A 5 -2.29 -24.80 3.27
N GLY A 6 -1.90 -24.56 4.52
CA GLY A 6 -0.76 -25.20 5.19
C GLY A 6 0.60 -24.81 4.62
N GLN A 7 0.66 -23.88 3.68
CA GLN A 7 1.93 -23.42 3.10
C GLN A 7 2.59 -22.38 4.02
N ARG A 8 3.93 -22.42 4.06
CA ARG A 8 4.74 -21.48 4.84
C ARG A 8 5.31 -20.41 3.90
N LEU A 9 5.05 -19.14 4.21
CA LEU A 9 5.41 -17.98 3.40
C LEU A 9 6.37 -17.09 4.18
N SER A 10 7.56 -16.82 3.65
CA SER A 10 8.50 -15.90 4.31
C SER A 10 7.98 -14.47 4.20
N LEU A 11 8.11 -13.65 5.25
CA LEU A 11 7.82 -12.21 5.18
C LEU A 11 9.00 -11.44 5.77
N LEU A 12 9.76 -10.77 4.91
CA LEU A 12 10.78 -9.82 5.34
C LEU A 12 10.16 -8.42 5.42
N THR A 13 9.91 -7.95 6.64
CA THR A 13 9.34 -6.61 6.85
C THR A 13 9.76 -6.02 8.18
N GLN A 14 9.83 -4.70 8.21
CA GLN A 14 10.00 -3.90 9.42
C GLN A 14 8.74 -3.09 9.71
N HIS A 15 8.74 -2.42 10.87
CA HIS A 15 7.71 -1.47 11.28
C HIS A 15 6.30 -2.06 11.40
N GLY A 16 6.15 -3.30 11.87
CA GLY A 16 4.87 -3.85 12.31
C GLY A 16 3.90 -4.27 11.20
N LYS A 17 4.29 -4.23 9.92
CA LYS A 17 3.38 -4.58 8.81
C LYS A 17 2.86 -6.01 8.90
N GLU A 18 3.61 -6.92 9.54
CA GLU A 18 3.19 -8.29 9.79
C GLU A 18 1.89 -8.38 10.61
N GLN A 19 1.57 -7.38 11.43
CA GLN A 19 0.36 -7.34 12.25
C GLN A 19 -0.92 -7.31 11.41
N VAL A 20 -0.86 -6.77 10.18
CA VAL A 20 -2.00 -6.72 9.25
C VAL A 20 -1.88 -7.73 8.10
N ILE A 21 -0.66 -8.20 7.79
CA ILE A 21 -0.45 -9.19 6.73
C ILE A 21 -0.76 -10.61 7.21
N LYS A 22 -0.23 -10.98 8.39
CA LYS A 22 -0.36 -12.36 8.91
C LYS A 22 -1.82 -12.78 9.10
N PRO A 23 -2.68 -12.00 9.78
CA PRO A 23 -4.05 -12.45 10.06
C PRO A 23 -4.88 -12.64 8.79
N VAL A 24 -4.67 -11.78 7.78
CA VAL A 24 -5.37 -11.89 6.50
C VAL A 24 -5.00 -13.19 5.80
N LEU A 25 -3.72 -13.52 5.71
CA LEU A 25 -3.28 -14.73 5.01
C LEU A 25 -3.60 -16.03 5.77
N ASP A 26 -3.54 -16.00 7.09
CA ASP A 26 -3.98 -17.12 7.92
C ASP A 26 -5.48 -17.37 7.71
N GLN A 27 -6.32 -16.36 7.88
CA GLN A 27 -7.77 -16.48 7.74
C GLN A 27 -8.20 -16.87 6.31
N TRP A 28 -7.71 -16.14 5.30
CA TRP A 28 -8.18 -16.27 3.92
C TRP A 28 -7.52 -17.42 3.20
N CYS A 29 -6.21 -17.65 3.38
CA CYS A 29 -5.45 -18.67 2.64
C CYS A 29 -5.13 -19.91 3.49
N GLY A 30 -5.19 -19.82 4.82
CA GLY A 30 -4.74 -20.91 5.71
C GLY A 30 -3.23 -21.08 5.68
N SER A 31 -2.48 -20.00 5.40
CA SER A 31 -1.03 -20.01 5.23
C SER A 31 -0.32 -19.53 6.49
N GLU A 32 0.79 -20.16 6.86
CA GLU A 32 1.66 -19.73 7.95
C GLU A 32 2.66 -18.69 7.44
N VAL A 33 2.59 -17.47 7.98
CA VAL A 33 3.54 -16.41 7.60
C VAL A 33 4.72 -16.39 8.57
N VAL A 34 5.89 -16.78 8.07
CA VAL A 34 7.16 -16.80 8.80
C VAL A 34 7.84 -15.43 8.64
N HIS A 35 7.68 -14.59 9.65
CA HIS A 35 8.27 -13.24 9.65
C HIS A 35 9.74 -13.27 10.08
N THR A 36 10.55 -12.49 9.38
CA THR A 36 11.96 -12.24 9.74
C THR A 36 12.28 -10.75 9.68
N GLN A 37 13.14 -10.32 10.61
CA GLN A 37 13.76 -8.99 10.66
C GLN A 37 15.29 -9.08 10.56
N ALA A 38 15.83 -10.25 10.18
CA ALA A 38 17.27 -10.52 10.16
C ALA A 38 18.05 -9.71 9.11
N PHE A 39 17.36 -8.88 8.32
CA PHE A 39 17.96 -8.00 7.32
C PHE A 39 17.38 -6.60 7.45
N ASP A 40 18.26 -5.60 7.45
CA ASP A 40 17.83 -4.22 7.51
C ASP A 40 17.27 -3.77 6.15
N THR A 41 15.94 -3.72 6.04
CA THR A 41 15.26 -3.43 4.79
C THR A 41 15.43 -1.99 4.34
N ASP A 42 15.83 -1.09 5.25
CA ASP A 42 16.12 0.30 4.94
C ASP A 42 17.34 0.42 4.01
N THR A 43 18.24 -0.59 4.01
CA THR A 43 19.37 -0.67 3.07
C THR A 43 18.98 -0.98 1.62
N LEU A 44 17.73 -1.38 1.36
CA LEU A 44 17.21 -1.61 0.00
C LEU A 44 16.66 -0.34 -0.65
N GLY A 45 16.75 0.80 0.05
CA GLY A 45 16.26 2.11 -0.37
C GLY A 45 15.34 2.69 0.70
N THR A 46 15.70 3.86 1.24
CA THR A 46 14.94 4.53 2.30
C THR A 46 13.90 5.51 1.73
N PHE A 47 12.92 5.87 2.55
CA PHE A 47 12.04 7.01 2.29
C PHE A 47 12.78 8.37 2.37
N THR A 48 14.01 8.40 2.89
CA THR A 48 14.76 9.62 3.25
C THR A 48 15.73 10.11 2.16
N ARG A 49 15.67 9.57 0.94
CA ARG A 49 16.50 9.99 -0.21
C ARG A 49 18.01 9.72 -0.10
N ASP A 50 18.47 8.98 0.91
CA ASP A 50 19.90 8.70 1.12
C ASP A 50 20.45 7.60 0.20
N VAL A 51 19.59 6.73 -0.35
CA VAL A 51 19.95 5.67 -1.31
C VAL A 51 18.98 5.73 -2.49
N GLU A 52 19.52 5.95 -3.69
CA GLU A 52 18.74 5.98 -4.92
C GLU A 52 18.05 4.63 -5.16
N ARG A 53 16.73 4.63 -5.36
CA ARG A 53 15.97 3.40 -5.61
C ARG A 53 16.42 2.80 -6.94
N SER A 54 17.06 1.63 -6.91
CA SER A 54 17.29 0.84 -8.11
C SER A 54 15.98 0.16 -8.54
N GLY A 55 15.32 0.69 -9.57
CA GLY A 55 14.13 0.09 -10.19
C GLY A 55 12.79 0.55 -9.59
N THR A 56 11.72 -0.17 -9.93
CA THR A 56 10.34 0.18 -9.55
C THR A 56 10.00 -0.26 -8.11
N GLN A 57 8.88 0.24 -7.55
CA GLN A 57 8.34 -0.24 -6.27
C GLN A 57 8.15 -1.78 -6.26
N LEU A 58 7.73 -2.34 -7.40
CA LEU A 58 7.56 -3.78 -7.57
C LEU A 58 8.91 -4.53 -7.54
N ASP A 59 9.96 -3.96 -8.15
CA ASP A 59 11.30 -4.57 -8.13
C ASP A 59 11.90 -4.60 -6.73
N ALA A 60 11.74 -3.52 -5.96
CA ALA A 60 12.14 -3.46 -4.57
C ALA A 60 11.41 -4.52 -3.72
N ALA A 61 10.09 -4.63 -3.88
CA ALA A 61 9.28 -5.63 -3.19
C ALA A 61 9.69 -7.06 -3.58
N ARG A 62 9.92 -7.32 -4.87
CA ARG A 62 10.38 -8.62 -5.36
C ARG A 62 11.74 -9.00 -4.77
N LYS A 63 12.69 -8.06 -4.75
CA LYS A 63 14.02 -8.26 -4.14
C LYS A 63 13.87 -8.59 -2.65
N LYS A 64 13.03 -7.85 -1.92
CA LYS A 64 12.74 -8.08 -0.51
C LYS A 64 12.13 -9.45 -0.25
N ALA A 65 11.16 -9.87 -1.07
CA ALA A 65 10.55 -11.20 -0.96
C ALA A 65 11.60 -12.31 -1.11
N ARG A 66 12.48 -12.20 -2.12
CA ARG A 66 13.57 -13.16 -2.36
C ARG A 66 14.61 -13.19 -1.23
N ILE A 67 14.95 -12.04 -0.65
CA ILE A 67 15.84 -12.00 0.52
C ILE A 67 15.16 -12.71 1.71
N GLY A 68 13.88 -12.44 1.96
CA GLY A 68 13.12 -13.14 2.99
C GLY A 68 13.09 -14.66 2.79
N MET A 69 12.94 -15.12 1.54
CA MET A 69 12.99 -16.52 1.17
C MET A 69 14.36 -17.14 1.48
N ALA A 70 15.44 -16.47 1.08
CA ALA A 70 16.80 -16.93 1.34
C ALA A 70 17.12 -17.02 2.85
N LEU A 71 16.72 -16.02 3.64
CA LEU A 71 16.94 -15.98 5.09
C LEU A 71 16.16 -17.05 5.86
N THR A 72 14.99 -17.45 5.35
CA THR A 72 14.12 -18.43 6.02
C THR A 72 14.24 -19.84 5.44
N GLY A 73 14.94 -20.00 4.31
CA GLY A 73 15.02 -21.26 3.58
C GLY A 73 13.71 -21.68 2.90
N LEU A 74 12.76 -20.76 2.74
CA LEU A 74 11.44 -21.04 2.15
C LEU A 74 11.42 -20.74 0.65
N LYS A 75 10.60 -21.49 -0.10
CA LYS A 75 10.42 -21.33 -1.57
C LYS A 75 9.33 -20.34 -1.97
N MET A 76 8.65 -19.76 -0.98
CA MET A 76 7.59 -18.78 -1.19
C MET A 76 7.81 -17.58 -0.28
N GLY A 77 7.71 -16.39 -0.85
CA GLY A 77 8.02 -15.15 -0.17
C GLY A 77 7.00 -14.05 -0.42
N LEU A 78 6.70 -13.33 0.65
CA LEU A 78 5.90 -12.13 0.69
C LEU A 78 6.79 -10.93 0.94
N ALA A 79 6.41 -9.80 0.36
CA ALA A 79 6.95 -8.51 0.73
C ALA A 79 5.91 -7.42 0.56
N SER A 80 6.13 -6.30 1.22
CA SER A 80 5.37 -5.09 1.00
C SER A 80 6.24 -3.85 0.95
N GLU A 81 5.90 -2.98 0.00
CA GLU A 81 6.58 -1.71 -0.25
C GLU A 81 5.58 -0.57 -0.38
N GLY A 82 5.95 0.60 0.16
CA GLY A 82 5.10 1.78 0.15
C GLY A 82 5.73 2.94 -0.62
N SER A 83 4.89 3.77 -1.23
CA SER A 83 5.29 5.05 -1.80
C SER A 83 4.21 6.10 -1.59
N PHE A 84 4.61 7.36 -1.58
CA PHE A 84 3.71 8.49 -1.50
C PHE A 84 3.86 9.35 -2.77
N SER A 85 2.77 9.90 -3.26
CA SER A 85 2.76 10.94 -4.29
C SER A 85 1.66 11.96 -3.99
N SER A 86 1.56 13.01 -4.80
CA SER A 86 0.39 13.89 -4.75
C SER A 86 -0.87 13.17 -5.22
N ASP A 87 -2.02 13.54 -4.64
CA ASP A 87 -3.35 13.09 -5.03
C ASP A 87 -3.58 13.29 -6.54
N PRO A 88 -4.11 12.29 -7.26
CA PRO A 88 -4.22 12.32 -8.73
C PRO A 88 -5.30 13.29 -9.26
N CYS A 89 -6.24 13.72 -8.43
CA CYS A 89 -7.35 14.57 -8.86
C CYS A 89 -7.04 16.07 -8.73
N THR A 90 -6.43 16.45 -7.62
CA THR A 90 -6.19 17.84 -7.20
C THR A 90 -4.71 18.18 -7.09
N GLY A 91 -3.84 17.18 -6.88
CA GLY A 91 -2.42 17.38 -6.62
C GLY A 91 -2.11 17.94 -5.22
N MET A 92 -3.12 18.15 -4.37
CA MET A 92 -2.96 18.92 -3.13
C MET A 92 -2.67 18.09 -1.88
N PHE A 93 -3.02 16.80 -1.87
CA PHE A 93 -2.93 15.94 -0.70
C PHE A 93 -1.93 14.81 -0.90
N SER A 94 -1.35 14.30 0.18
CA SER A 94 -0.50 13.11 0.13
C SER A 94 -1.34 11.85 -0.10
N TRP A 95 -0.97 11.09 -1.13
CA TRP A 95 -1.61 9.86 -1.54
C TRP A 95 -0.67 8.68 -1.33
N ASN A 96 -1.13 7.69 -0.57
CA ASN A 96 -0.34 6.52 -0.23
C ASN A 96 -0.62 5.38 -1.21
N TYR A 97 0.43 4.69 -1.63
CA TYR A 97 0.40 3.48 -2.46
C TYR A 97 1.13 2.36 -1.73
N GLU A 98 0.41 1.30 -1.37
CA GLU A 98 0.96 0.12 -0.73
C GLU A 98 0.88 -1.07 -1.66
N LEU A 99 2.03 -1.62 -2.00
CA LEU A 99 2.20 -2.82 -2.81
C LEU A 99 2.44 -4.00 -1.89
N VAL A 100 1.72 -5.10 -2.13
CA VAL A 100 2.03 -6.42 -1.53
C VAL A 100 2.23 -7.42 -2.66
N ILE A 101 3.30 -8.22 -2.56
CA ILE A 101 3.69 -9.22 -3.55
C ILE A 101 3.81 -10.59 -2.88
N LEU A 102 3.45 -11.63 -3.64
CA LEU A 102 3.80 -13.03 -3.41
C LEU A 102 4.68 -13.53 -4.57
N VAL A 103 5.81 -14.13 -4.22
CA VAL A 103 6.68 -14.89 -5.11
C VAL A 103 6.58 -16.36 -4.73
N ASP A 104 6.20 -17.23 -5.66
CA ASP A 104 6.10 -18.68 -5.47
C ASP A 104 6.98 -19.42 -6.50
N GLU A 105 8.11 -19.95 -6.04
CA GLU A 105 9.03 -20.73 -6.89
C GLU A 105 8.53 -22.15 -7.18
N VAL A 106 7.64 -22.70 -6.36
CA VAL A 106 7.08 -24.03 -6.60
C VAL A 106 6.13 -23.99 -7.79
N ARG A 107 5.30 -22.95 -7.87
CA ARG A 107 4.33 -22.75 -8.94
C ARG A 107 4.83 -21.87 -10.08
N GLN A 108 6.05 -21.32 -9.96
CA GLN A 108 6.60 -20.33 -10.90
C GLN A 108 5.64 -19.15 -11.10
N LEU A 109 5.06 -18.67 -10.00
CA LEU A 109 3.98 -17.70 -10.00
C LEU A 109 4.37 -16.44 -9.22
N GLU A 110 4.03 -15.29 -9.79
CA GLU A 110 4.14 -13.99 -9.11
C GLU A 110 2.79 -13.26 -9.12
N LEU A 111 2.28 -12.97 -7.92
CA LEU A 111 1.05 -12.23 -7.70
C LEU A 111 1.38 -10.94 -6.95
N HIS A 112 0.76 -9.84 -7.33
CA HIS A 112 0.91 -8.58 -6.62
C HIS A 112 -0.37 -7.75 -6.73
N TRP A 113 -0.51 -6.84 -5.79
CA TRP A 113 -1.54 -5.82 -5.81
C TRP A 113 -1.01 -4.51 -5.26
N VAL A 114 -1.46 -3.40 -5.83
CA VAL A 114 -1.22 -2.05 -5.31
C VAL A 114 -2.55 -1.49 -4.85
N GLN A 115 -2.64 -1.19 -3.56
CA GLN A 115 -3.76 -0.42 -3.02
C GLN A 115 -3.32 1.02 -2.83
N SER A 116 -4.14 1.97 -3.27
CA SER A 116 -3.92 3.38 -3.00
C SER A 116 -5.07 3.98 -2.20
N ALA A 117 -4.75 4.88 -1.27
CA ALA A 117 -5.73 5.56 -0.44
C ALA A 117 -5.18 6.89 0.11
N PRO A 118 -6.04 7.82 0.55
CA PRO A 118 -5.63 8.94 1.38
C PRO A 118 -4.91 8.43 2.64
N CYS A 119 -3.84 9.12 3.03
CA CYS A 119 -3.09 8.79 4.23
C CYS A 119 -2.88 10.04 5.09
N MET A 120 -2.88 9.86 6.41
CA MET A 120 -2.54 10.94 7.32
C MET A 120 -1.04 11.23 7.22
N ALA A 121 -0.71 12.33 6.54
CA ALA A 121 0.64 12.74 6.19
C ALA A 121 0.73 14.27 6.15
N LEU A 122 0.36 14.91 7.25
CA LEU A 122 0.43 16.35 7.43
C LEU A 122 1.81 16.77 7.94
N ASN A 123 2.16 18.02 7.69
CA ASN A 123 3.32 18.69 8.28
C ASN A 123 3.03 20.18 8.46
N ALA A 124 3.76 20.81 9.38
CA ALA A 124 3.71 22.25 9.63
C ALA A 124 4.98 22.75 10.31
N CYS A 125 5.32 24.02 10.06
CA CYS A 125 6.23 24.80 10.90
C CYS A 125 5.41 25.54 11.96
N VAL A 126 5.79 25.43 13.22
CA VAL A 126 5.11 26.08 14.35
C VAL A 126 6.11 26.79 15.24
N ASN A 127 5.69 27.91 15.83
CA ASN A 127 6.54 28.75 16.68
C ASN A 127 6.15 28.64 18.16
N HIS A 128 4.91 28.28 18.44
CA HIS A 128 4.35 28.25 19.78
C HIS A 128 3.72 26.88 20.08
N TRP A 129 3.65 26.55 21.37
CA TRP A 129 3.15 25.25 21.82
C TRP A 129 1.67 25.05 21.47
N GLU A 130 0.88 26.12 21.49
CA GLU A 130 -0.53 26.12 21.14
C GLU A 130 -0.73 25.69 19.68
N GLN A 131 0.11 26.18 18.76
CA GLN A 131 0.09 25.78 17.35
C GLN A 131 0.50 24.29 17.19
N ALA A 132 1.44 23.81 18.00
CA ALA A 132 1.82 22.39 17.99
C ALA A 132 0.66 21.48 18.43
N LEU A 133 -0.14 21.92 19.42
CA LEU A 133 -1.33 21.20 19.86
C LEU A 133 -2.44 21.18 18.80
N GLU A 134 -2.69 22.32 18.14
CA GLU A 134 -3.64 22.42 17.04
C GLU A 134 -3.24 21.49 15.88
N PHE A 135 -1.95 21.51 15.51
CA PHE A 135 -1.41 20.60 14.51
C PHE A 135 -1.58 19.14 14.92
N ALA A 136 -1.21 18.77 16.16
CA ALA A 136 -1.30 17.41 16.64
C ALA A 136 -2.74 16.87 16.55
N GLN A 137 -3.75 17.69 16.88
CA GLN A 137 -5.16 17.32 16.73
C GLN A 137 -5.53 17.06 15.26
N GLN A 138 -5.13 17.95 14.35
CA GLN A 138 -5.38 17.78 12.90
C GLN A 138 -4.69 16.53 12.33
N ALA A 139 -3.47 16.27 12.82
CA ALA A 139 -2.63 15.14 12.48
C ALA A 139 -3.10 13.81 13.11
N LYS A 140 -4.24 13.80 13.84
CA LYS A 140 -4.83 12.65 14.53
C LYS A 140 -3.93 12.00 15.59
N PHE A 141 -3.07 12.79 16.21
CA PHE A 141 -2.27 12.38 17.36
C PHE A 141 -3.15 12.12 18.60
N PRO A 142 -2.83 11.15 19.49
CA PRO A 142 -1.69 10.23 19.44
C PRO A 142 -1.91 8.95 18.62
N GLY A 143 -3.09 8.78 18.00
CA GLY A 143 -3.37 7.61 17.16
C GLY A 143 -2.41 7.50 15.97
N HIS A 144 -2.06 8.64 15.37
CA HIS A 144 -0.92 8.77 14.48
C HIS A 144 0.26 9.38 15.23
N HIS A 145 1.43 8.76 15.16
CA HIS A 145 2.61 9.31 15.81
C HIS A 145 3.17 10.50 15.01
N LEU A 146 4.04 11.27 15.65
CA LEU A 146 4.68 12.44 15.07
C LEU A 146 6.21 12.29 15.01
N VAL A 147 6.80 13.09 14.13
CA VAL A 147 8.23 13.41 14.07
C VAL A 147 8.38 14.91 14.30
N VAL A 148 9.38 15.29 15.09
CA VAL A 148 9.67 16.69 15.43
C VAL A 148 11.12 17.01 15.05
N ARG A 149 11.33 18.17 14.42
CA ARG A 149 12.63 18.70 13.99
C ARG A 149 12.78 20.16 14.43
N PRO A 150 13.98 20.61 14.82
CA PRO A 150 14.31 22.03 14.87
C PRO A 150 14.22 22.66 13.48
N ASP A 151 13.85 23.94 13.41
CA ASP A 151 13.79 24.76 12.19
C ASP A 151 12.84 24.18 11.11
N GLY A 152 13.34 23.32 10.22
CA GLY A 152 12.64 22.88 9.02
C GLY A 152 12.73 21.37 8.73
N ALA A 153 12.07 20.95 7.65
CA ALA A 153 11.95 19.55 7.24
C ALA A 153 13.31 18.86 7.03
N ASP A 154 14.32 19.60 6.58
CA ASP A 154 15.64 19.06 6.22
C ASP A 154 16.66 19.12 7.37
N HIS A 155 16.23 19.49 8.59
CA HIS A 155 17.15 19.58 9.73
C HIS A 155 17.72 18.20 10.11
N PRO A 156 19.05 18.08 10.32
CA PRO A 156 19.72 16.78 10.50
C PRO A 156 19.36 16.07 11.80
N GLN A 157 18.99 16.83 12.84
CA GLN A 157 18.53 16.27 14.12
C GLN A 157 17.02 16.20 14.16
N PHE A 158 16.48 15.10 14.68
CA PHE A 158 15.04 14.88 14.82
C PHE A 158 14.71 13.81 15.84
N GLN A 159 13.48 13.88 16.36
CA GLN A 159 12.90 12.84 17.20
C GLN A 159 11.69 12.22 16.50
N LYS A 160 11.64 10.89 16.43
CA LYS A 160 10.63 10.12 15.70
C LYS A 160 9.85 9.20 16.64
N GLY A 161 8.62 8.82 16.27
CA GLY A 161 7.81 7.88 17.05
C GLY A 161 7.23 8.51 18.31
N ILE A 162 6.98 9.82 18.26
CA ILE A 162 6.35 10.54 19.35
C ILE A 162 4.89 10.08 19.42
N ALA A 163 4.52 9.44 20.54
CA ALA A 163 3.24 8.73 20.70
C ALA A 163 2.47 9.11 21.98
N SER A 164 2.93 10.11 22.75
CA SER A 164 2.22 10.61 23.94
C SER A 164 2.35 12.13 24.09
N PRO A 165 1.34 12.82 24.68
CA PRO A 165 1.40 14.27 24.87
C PRO A 165 2.65 14.75 25.61
N GLU A 166 3.12 13.98 26.58
CA GLU A 166 4.33 14.28 27.36
C GLU A 166 5.58 14.19 26.47
N ALA A 167 5.66 13.15 25.65
CA ALA A 167 6.75 13.00 24.68
C ALA A 167 6.74 14.11 23.62
N LEU A 168 5.54 14.52 23.17
CA LEU A 168 5.40 15.64 22.23
C LEU A 168 5.87 16.95 22.85
N ARG A 169 5.52 17.19 24.11
CA ARG A 169 5.97 18.39 24.82
C ARG A 169 7.49 18.42 24.97
N ALA A 170 8.08 17.31 25.42
CA ALA A 170 9.52 17.19 25.56
C ALA A 170 10.25 17.37 24.21
N ALA A 171 9.73 16.76 23.14
CA ALA A 171 10.29 16.90 21.80
C ALA A 171 10.18 18.33 21.26
N PHE A 172 9.06 19.02 21.52
CA PHE A 172 8.87 20.41 21.13
C PHE A 172 9.85 21.34 21.86
N ASP A 173 9.94 21.24 23.19
CA ASP A 173 10.83 22.08 24.00
C ASP A 173 12.31 21.84 23.63
N TRP A 174 12.68 20.57 23.37
CA TRP A 174 13.99 20.18 22.84
C TRP A 174 14.28 20.84 21.48
N ALA A 175 13.37 20.71 20.52
CA ALA A 175 13.57 21.26 19.18
C ALA A 175 13.63 22.78 19.18
N LYS A 176 12.78 23.42 19.98
CA LYS A 176 12.74 24.87 20.17
C LYS A 176 14.03 25.40 20.78
N GLY A 177 14.65 24.67 21.70
CA GLY A 177 15.92 25.05 22.32
C GLY A 177 17.14 24.95 21.39
N ILE A 178 17.04 24.14 20.32
CA ILE A 178 18.11 23.96 19.32
C ILE A 178 17.90 24.88 18.12
N SER A 179 16.64 25.12 17.76
CA SER A 179 16.26 25.91 16.59
C SER A 179 16.91 27.30 16.58
N HIS A 180 17.49 27.66 15.44
CA HIS A 180 18.07 28.98 15.23
C HIS A 180 17.00 30.04 14.95
N GLU A 181 15.90 29.65 14.32
CA GLU A 181 14.80 30.54 13.93
C GLU A 181 13.68 30.61 14.99
N GLY A 182 13.78 29.79 16.03
CA GLY A 182 12.68 29.56 16.96
C GLY A 182 11.48 28.88 16.28
N VAL A 183 11.71 28.08 15.25
CA VAL A 183 10.68 27.32 14.52
C VAL A 183 10.85 25.84 14.85
N VAL A 184 9.74 25.13 15.00
CA VAL A 184 9.70 23.68 15.16
C VAL A 184 8.89 23.10 14.01
N PHE A 185 9.51 22.22 13.24
CA PHE A 185 8.83 21.47 12.19
C PHE A 185 8.25 20.18 12.77
N ILE A 186 6.96 19.95 12.55
CA ILE A 186 6.25 18.76 13.02
C ILE A 186 5.60 18.09 11.81
N GLU A 187 5.75 16.78 11.70
CA GLU A 187 5.14 15.97 10.64
C GLU A 187 4.58 14.67 11.19
N ASN A 188 3.61 14.08 10.49
CA ASN A 188 3.18 12.72 10.78
C ASN A 188 4.32 11.72 10.54
N ASP A 189 4.50 10.78 11.46
CA ASP A 189 5.40 9.67 11.27
C ASP A 189 4.82 8.68 10.25
N LEU A 190 5.46 8.59 9.08
CA LEU A 190 4.97 7.76 7.98
C LEU A 190 5.35 6.28 8.11
N ARG A 191 6.09 5.87 9.14
CA ARG A 191 6.42 4.44 9.37
C ARG A 191 5.15 3.65 9.66
N ALA A 192 5.03 2.43 9.14
CA ALA A 192 3.76 1.69 9.12
C ALA A 192 3.12 1.54 10.52
N HIS A 193 3.84 1.01 11.52
CA HIS A 193 3.34 0.91 12.91
C HIS A 193 2.90 2.23 13.54
N ALA A 194 3.39 3.37 13.05
CA ALA A 194 3.11 4.69 13.56
C ALA A 194 1.92 5.38 12.86
N ASN A 195 1.40 4.76 11.79
CA ASN A 195 0.40 5.35 10.91
C ASN A 195 -0.77 4.38 10.64
N PRO A 196 -1.84 4.41 11.45
CA PRO A 196 -2.99 3.51 11.29
C PRO A 196 -3.65 3.55 9.92
N THR A 197 -3.73 4.72 9.27
CA THR A 197 -4.28 4.83 7.91
C THR A 197 -3.45 4.08 6.88
N ARG A 198 -2.12 4.13 7.02
CA ARG A 198 -1.19 3.37 6.19
C ARG A 198 -1.34 1.86 6.44
N MET A 199 -1.45 1.44 7.69
CA MET A 199 -1.70 0.04 8.06
C MET A 199 -3.01 -0.51 7.47
N GLN A 200 -4.05 0.32 7.44
CA GLN A 200 -5.32 -0.03 6.79
C GLN A 200 -5.14 -0.22 5.27
N THR A 201 -4.34 0.61 4.60
CA THR A 201 -4.04 0.43 3.16
C THR A 201 -3.28 -0.90 2.91
N ILE A 202 -2.31 -1.24 3.76
CA ILE A 202 -1.59 -2.53 3.69
C ILE A 202 -2.54 -3.71 3.89
N HIS A 203 -3.44 -3.62 4.88
CA HIS A 203 -4.47 -4.63 5.13
C HIS A 203 -5.35 -4.86 3.88
N GLN A 204 -5.84 -3.77 3.27
CA GLN A 204 -6.65 -3.83 2.05
C GLN A 204 -5.87 -4.45 0.89
N ALA A 205 -4.61 -4.05 0.68
CA ALA A 205 -3.76 -4.63 -0.36
C ALA A 205 -3.57 -6.14 -0.15
N THR A 206 -3.32 -6.56 1.09
CA THR A 206 -3.15 -7.96 1.46
C THR A 206 -4.45 -8.75 1.25
N THR A 207 -5.61 -8.14 1.53
CA THR A 207 -6.92 -8.78 1.33
C THR A 207 -7.14 -9.09 -0.15
N VAL A 208 -6.85 -8.15 -1.05
CA VAL A 208 -6.96 -8.39 -2.50
C VAL A 208 -5.95 -9.43 -2.97
N LEU A 209 -4.70 -9.39 -2.47
CA LEU A 209 -3.71 -10.43 -2.77
C LEU A 209 -4.20 -11.82 -2.34
N ALA A 210 -4.79 -11.95 -1.15
CA ALA A 210 -5.37 -13.20 -0.65
C ALA A 210 -6.53 -13.70 -1.52
N GLN A 211 -7.35 -12.79 -2.05
CA GLN A 211 -8.39 -13.12 -3.03
C GLN A 211 -7.77 -13.65 -4.33
N GLN A 212 -6.72 -13.00 -4.85
CA GLN A 212 -5.99 -13.50 -6.03
C GLN A 212 -5.41 -14.90 -5.78
N MET A 213 -4.79 -15.12 -4.62
CA MET A 213 -4.21 -16.41 -4.22
C MET A 213 -5.24 -17.54 -4.18
N ASN A 214 -6.49 -17.23 -3.85
CA ASN A 214 -7.59 -18.21 -3.79
C ASN A 214 -8.38 -18.32 -5.10
N SER A 215 -8.15 -17.44 -6.07
CA SER A 215 -8.84 -17.46 -7.35
C SER A 215 -8.14 -18.41 -8.32
N CYS A 216 -8.68 -19.61 -8.50
CA CYS A 216 -8.10 -20.64 -9.36
C CYS A 216 -8.60 -20.52 -10.81
N CYS A 217 -7.70 -20.79 -11.74
CA CYS A 217 -8.04 -20.90 -13.15
C CYS A 217 -8.95 -22.12 -13.38
N PRO A 218 -10.09 -21.97 -14.08
CA PRO A 218 -10.97 -23.10 -14.36
C PRO A 218 -10.36 -24.10 -15.35
N GLN A 219 -9.33 -23.73 -16.11
CA GLN A 219 -8.67 -24.61 -17.08
C GLN A 219 -7.51 -25.39 -16.46
N CYS A 220 -6.58 -24.75 -15.77
CA CYS A 220 -5.37 -25.38 -15.26
C CYS A 220 -5.31 -25.51 -13.73
N GLY A 221 -6.28 -24.97 -13.00
CA GLY A 221 -6.31 -24.98 -11.54
C GLY A 221 -5.30 -24.05 -10.85
N SER A 222 -4.41 -23.38 -11.59
CA SER A 222 -3.41 -22.46 -11.02
C SER A 222 -4.09 -21.29 -10.31
N ALA A 223 -3.51 -20.87 -9.18
CA ALA A 223 -3.90 -19.65 -8.47
C ALA A 223 -3.67 -18.40 -9.33
N GLY A 224 -4.32 -17.29 -8.97
CA GLY A 224 -4.13 -15.99 -9.62
C GLY A 224 -4.94 -15.77 -10.89
N PHE A 225 -6.03 -16.52 -11.11
CA PHE A 225 -6.98 -16.19 -12.18
C PHE A 225 -7.73 -14.91 -11.79
N TRP A 226 -7.37 -13.79 -12.42
CA TRP A 226 -7.79 -12.47 -11.96
C TRP A 226 -8.10 -11.53 -13.11
N VAL A 227 -8.85 -10.46 -12.81
CA VAL A 227 -9.17 -9.42 -13.78
C VAL A 227 -7.88 -8.75 -14.27
N ARG A 228 -7.68 -8.75 -15.58
CA ARG A 228 -6.54 -8.11 -16.26
C ARG A 228 -6.95 -6.98 -17.20
N ASP A 229 -8.18 -7.02 -17.69
CA ASP A 229 -8.69 -6.03 -18.63
C ASP A 229 -10.17 -5.73 -18.40
N VAL A 230 -10.59 -4.55 -18.83
CA VAL A 230 -11.99 -4.10 -18.80
C VAL A 230 -12.44 -3.89 -20.23
N ILE A 231 -13.34 -4.75 -20.67
CA ILE A 231 -13.96 -4.64 -21.99
C ILE A 231 -15.00 -3.54 -21.91
N ARG A 232 -14.81 -2.50 -22.71
CA ARG A 232 -15.75 -1.38 -22.85
C ARG A 232 -16.72 -1.64 -24.00
N GLY A 233 -17.72 -0.77 -24.14
CA GLY A 233 -18.74 -0.88 -25.17
C GLY A 233 -20.13 -1.22 -24.62
N LEU A 234 -20.44 -0.82 -23.38
CA LEU A 234 -21.81 -0.97 -22.87
C LEU A 234 -22.78 -0.20 -23.79
N PRO A 235 -23.81 -0.84 -24.36
CA PRO A 235 -24.64 -0.23 -25.38
C PRO A 235 -25.51 0.90 -24.80
N CYS A 236 -25.57 2.05 -25.49
CA CYS A 236 -26.44 3.15 -25.11
C CYS A 236 -27.92 2.74 -25.18
N ARG A 237 -28.69 3.03 -24.13
CA ARG A 237 -30.14 2.71 -24.11
C ARG A 237 -30.96 3.45 -25.18
N CYS A 238 -30.44 4.55 -25.73
CA CYS A 238 -31.15 5.39 -26.70
C CYS A 238 -30.79 5.02 -28.15
N CYS A 239 -29.50 4.99 -28.49
CA CYS A 239 -29.05 4.78 -29.87
C CYS A 239 -28.38 3.42 -30.13
N GLY A 240 -28.15 2.61 -29.09
CA GLY A 240 -27.49 1.30 -29.20
C GLY A 240 -25.97 1.33 -29.44
N GLN A 241 -25.38 2.51 -29.69
CA GLN A 241 -23.94 2.63 -29.93
C GLN A 241 -23.11 2.21 -28.69
N PRO A 242 -21.94 1.58 -28.89
CA PRO A 242 -21.05 1.22 -27.79
C PRO A 242 -20.50 2.48 -27.12
N THR A 243 -20.54 2.51 -25.79
CA THR A 243 -19.98 3.63 -25.01
C THR A 243 -18.61 3.27 -24.41
N ALA A 244 -17.89 4.27 -23.89
CA ALA A 244 -16.67 4.04 -23.13
C ALA A 244 -16.92 3.32 -21.78
N LEU A 245 -18.18 3.09 -21.38
CA LEU A 245 -18.49 2.43 -20.11
C LEU A 245 -18.13 0.94 -20.13
N PRO A 246 -17.74 0.37 -18.97
CA PRO A 246 -17.45 -1.06 -18.83
C PRO A 246 -18.65 -1.95 -19.20
N LEU A 247 -18.40 -2.90 -20.10
CA LEU A 247 -19.34 -3.96 -20.49
C LEU A 247 -19.04 -5.26 -19.72
N ALA A 248 -17.77 -5.66 -19.68
CA ALA A 248 -17.31 -6.89 -19.07
C ALA A 248 -15.91 -6.72 -18.47
N LYS A 249 -15.54 -7.66 -17.59
CA LYS A 249 -14.18 -7.81 -17.07
C LYS A 249 -13.57 -9.07 -17.66
N ARG A 250 -12.38 -8.96 -18.22
CA ARG A 250 -11.60 -10.10 -18.70
C ARG A 250 -10.74 -10.65 -17.56
N TRP A 251 -11.04 -11.87 -17.15
CA TRP A 251 -10.25 -12.64 -16.21
C TRP A 251 -9.24 -13.46 -17.00
N THR A 252 -7.97 -13.47 -16.58
CA THR A 252 -6.90 -14.15 -17.31
C THR A 252 -5.99 -14.92 -16.36
N CYS A 253 -5.58 -16.12 -16.77
CA CYS A 253 -4.60 -16.94 -16.08
C CYS A 253 -3.20 -16.62 -16.58
N LYS A 254 -2.25 -16.37 -15.67
CA LYS A 254 -0.83 -16.18 -16.03
C LYS A 254 -0.09 -17.46 -16.44
N GLN A 255 -0.64 -18.63 -16.11
CA GLN A 255 0.05 -19.91 -16.31
C GLN A 255 -0.26 -20.56 -17.66
N CYS A 256 -1.51 -20.44 -18.14
CA CYS A 256 -1.97 -21.11 -19.36
C CYS A 256 -2.69 -20.17 -20.34
N ASP A 257 -2.64 -18.85 -20.09
CA ASP A 257 -3.27 -17.79 -20.91
C ASP A 257 -4.78 -17.91 -21.14
N HIS A 258 -5.44 -18.85 -20.44
CA HIS A 258 -6.89 -18.98 -20.44
C HIS A 258 -7.53 -17.67 -19.98
N HIS A 259 -8.59 -17.26 -20.66
CA HIS A 259 -9.34 -16.07 -20.31
C HIS A 259 -10.85 -16.26 -20.41
N GLN A 260 -11.57 -15.51 -19.59
CA GLN A 260 -13.03 -15.47 -19.58
C GLN A 260 -13.51 -14.03 -19.41
N ASP A 261 -14.46 -13.64 -20.27
CA ASP A 261 -15.08 -12.33 -20.23
C ASP A 261 -16.38 -12.44 -19.42
N VAL A 262 -16.38 -11.82 -18.23
CA VAL A 262 -17.52 -11.83 -17.31
C VAL A 262 -18.22 -10.48 -17.40
N ARG A 263 -19.45 -10.49 -17.91
CA ARG A 263 -20.26 -9.26 -18.04
C ARG A 263 -20.53 -8.66 -16.66
N SER A 264 -20.53 -7.33 -16.56
CA SER A 264 -20.89 -6.66 -15.31
C SER A 264 -22.40 -6.76 -15.09
N ASP A 265 -22.83 -7.24 -13.92
CA ASP A 265 -24.25 -7.29 -13.55
C ASP A 265 -24.83 -5.89 -13.23
N SER A 266 -23.97 -4.88 -13.07
CA SER A 266 -24.36 -3.56 -12.57
C SER A 266 -25.24 -2.75 -13.53
N ALA A 267 -25.15 -2.97 -14.85
CA ALA A 267 -25.95 -2.27 -15.84
C ALA A 267 -26.00 -3.02 -17.16
N GLN A 268 -27.20 -3.19 -17.73
CA GLN A 268 -27.38 -3.75 -19.07
C GLN A 268 -27.16 -2.73 -20.18
N TRP A 269 -27.41 -1.44 -19.88
CA TRP A 269 -27.40 -0.33 -20.82
C TRP A 269 -26.70 0.89 -20.22
N ALA A 270 -26.06 1.69 -21.08
CA ALA A 270 -25.50 2.99 -20.73
C ALA A 270 -26.57 4.09 -20.76
N ASP A 271 -26.46 5.05 -19.83
CA ASP A 271 -27.23 6.30 -19.87
C ASP A 271 -26.76 7.15 -21.08
N PRO A 272 -27.66 7.76 -21.87
CA PRO A 272 -27.29 8.58 -23.02
C PRO A 272 -26.37 9.75 -22.67
N ARG A 273 -26.35 10.21 -21.42
CA ARG A 273 -25.41 11.23 -20.91
C ARG A 273 -23.95 10.80 -20.99
N SER A 274 -23.68 9.50 -21.03
CA SER A 274 -22.34 8.92 -21.15
C SER A 274 -22.05 8.38 -22.56
N CYS A 275 -22.92 8.66 -23.54
CA CYS A 275 -22.75 8.22 -24.92
C CYS A 275 -22.31 9.39 -25.79
N GLU A 276 -21.12 9.32 -26.37
CA GLU A 276 -20.55 10.35 -27.25
C GLU A 276 -21.43 10.65 -28.48
N ALA A 277 -22.24 9.69 -28.94
CA ALA A 277 -23.16 9.90 -30.05
C ALA A 277 -24.46 10.64 -29.64
N CYS A 278 -24.94 10.43 -28.41
CA CYS A 278 -26.15 11.09 -27.90
C CYS A 278 -25.85 12.39 -27.15
N ASN A 279 -24.63 12.51 -26.61
CA ASN A 279 -24.13 13.63 -25.83
C ASN A 279 -22.64 13.84 -26.21
N PRO A 280 -22.38 14.43 -27.39
CA PRO A 280 -21.03 14.73 -27.87
C PRO A 280 -20.33 15.82 -27.05
#